data_AF-X6CPI8-F1
#
_entry.id   AF-X6CPI8-F1
#
_cell.length_a   1.000
_cell.length_b   1.000
_cell.length_c   1.000
_cell.angle_alpha   90.00
_cell.angle_beta   90.00
_cell.angle_gamma   90.00
#
_symmetry.space_group_name_H-M   'P 1'
#
loop_
_entity.id
_entity.type
_entity.pdbx_description
1 polymer ?
#
loop_
_entity_poly.entity_id
_entity_poly.type
_entity_poly.pdbx_seq_one_letter_code
_entity_poly.pdbx_strand_id
1 'polypeptide(L)' 'MMNLEVETSQALEARLVDLQARVRAARITETEIRTFQKVAAIMDDGRGQIAGDDLIAASFLVEPKTLNR' A
#
# COMPACT_ATOMS: atom_id res chain seq x y z
N MET A 1 34.87 -7.63 0.58
CA MET A 1 33.49 -7.30 0.16
C MET A 1 32.56 -8.01 1.12
N MET A 2 32.14 -7.33 2.19
CA MET A 2 31.30 -7.92 3.23
C MET A 2 29.86 -7.49 2.95
N ASN A 3 29.03 -8.48 2.64
CA ASN A 3 27.64 -8.65 3.09
C ASN A 3 26.64 -7.49 2.99
N LEU A 4 26.88 -6.45 2.19
CA LEU A 4 25.90 -5.36 2.00
C LEU A 4 24.54 -5.91 1.52
N GLU A 5 24.55 -6.89 0.62
CA GLU A 5 23.34 -7.55 0.13
C GLU A 5 22.60 -8.33 1.24
N VAL A 6 23.35 -9.02 2.10
CA VAL A 6 22.79 -9.77 3.24
C VAL A 6 22.22 -8.83 4.29
N GLU A 7 22.91 -7.73 4.59
CA GLU A 7 22.43 -6.67 5.49
C GLU A 7 21.18 -5.99 4.94
N THR A 8 21.12 -5.73 3.63
CA THR A 8 19.92 -5.18 2.98
C THR A 8 18.74 -6.16 3.02
N SER A 9 18.99 -7.47 2.88
CA SER A 9 17.97 -8.51 2.99
C SER A 9 17.39 -8.58 4.40
N GLN A 10 18.25 -8.56 5.43
CA GLN A 10 17.82 -8.57 6.84
C GLN A 10 17.05 -7.30 7.21
N ALA A 11 17.50 -6.13 6.75
CA ALA A 11 16.78 -4.87 6.96
C ALA A 11 15.41 -4.87 6.27
N LEU A 12 15.31 -5.46 5.08
CA LEU A 12 14.04 -5.61 4.37
C LEU A 12 13.09 -6.56 5.12
N GLU A 13 13.58 -7.70 5.59
CA GLU A 13 12.81 -8.65 6.40
C GLU A 13 12.25 -7.99 7.67
N ALA A 14 13.08 -7.24 8.40
CA ALA A 14 12.64 -6.52 9.60
C ALA A 14 11.52 -5.50 9.28
N ARG A 15 11.64 -4.77 8.16
CA ARG A 15 10.60 -3.84 7.69
C ARG A 15 9.31 -4.56 7.30
N LEU A 16 9.40 -5.73 6.67
CA LEU A 16 8.23 -6.53 6.32
C LEU A 16 7.51 -7.04 7.58
N VAL A 17 8.25 -7.49 8.58
CA VAL A 17 7.68 -7.93 9.87
C VAL A 17 6.98 -6.78 10.59
N ASP A 18 7.60 -5.60 10.67
CA ASP A 18 6.97 -4.41 11.27
C ASP A 18 5.69 -4.00 10.51
N LEU A 19 5.75 -3.97 9.18
CA LEU A 19 4.60 -3.65 8.35
C LEU A 19 3.47 -4.64 8.57
N GLN A 20 3.76 -5.94 8.63
CA GLN A 20 2.77 -6.98 8.88
C GLN A 20 2.14 -6.84 10.26
N ALA A 21 2.91 -6.49 11.29
CA ALA A 21 2.40 -6.22 12.62
C ALA A 21 1.42 -5.04 12.64
N ARG A 22 1.77 -3.95 11.94
CA ARG A 22 0.91 -2.76 11.80
C ARG A 22 -0.39 -3.05 11.05
N VAL A 23 -0.31 -3.79 9.94
CA VAL A 23 -1.48 -4.24 9.16
C VAL A 23 -2.43 -5.07 10.03
N ARG A 24 -1.88 -6.02 10.80
CA ARG A 24 -2.67 -6.84 11.73
C ARG A 24 -3.28 -6.00 12.85
N ALA A 25 -2.53 -5.08 13.45
CA ALA A 25 -3.02 -4.21 14.52
C ALA A 25 -4.18 -3.31 14.05
N ALA A 26 -4.11 -2.83 12.81
CA ALA A 26 -5.15 -2.04 12.16
C ALA A 26 -6.36 -2.88 11.68
N ARG A 27 -6.32 -4.21 11.83
CA ARG A 27 -7.35 -5.16 11.34
C ARG A 27 -7.61 -5.05 9.84
N ILE A 28 -6.61 -4.65 9.07
CA ILE A 28 -6.73 -4.58 7.61
C ILE A 28 -6.85 -6.01 7.08
N THR A 29 -7.91 -6.24 6.32
CA THR A 29 -8.28 -7.52 5.74
C THR A 29 -7.54 -7.77 4.43
N GLU A 30 -7.46 -9.05 4.03
CA GLU A 30 -6.91 -9.42 2.73
C GLU A 30 -7.66 -8.75 1.57
N THR A 31 -8.99 -8.60 1.69
CA THR A 31 -9.82 -7.92 0.70
C THR A 31 -9.43 -6.45 0.56
N GLU A 32 -9.20 -5.73 1.66
CA GLU A 32 -8.75 -4.33 1.63
C GLU A 32 -7.37 -4.18 0.99
N ILE A 33 -6.42 -5.08 1.31
CA ILE A 33 -5.10 -5.11 0.67
C ILE A 33 -5.22 -5.36 -0.85
N ARG A 34 -6.07 -6.31 -1.26
CA ARG A 34 -6.29 -6.60 -2.70
C ARG A 34 -6.95 -5.42 -3.42
N THR A 35 -7.88 -4.72 -2.77
CA THR A 35 -8.47 -3.50 -3.31
C THR A 35 -7.41 -2.41 -3.48
N PHE A 36 -6.57 -2.19 -2.47
CA PHE A 36 -5.45 -1.25 -2.57
C PHE A 36 -4.50 -1.59 -3.72
N GLN A 37 -4.11 -2.87 -3.87
CA GLN A 37 -3.25 -3.33 -4.96
C GLN A 37 -3.84 -3.02 -6.36
N LYS A 38 -5.15 -3.16 -6.53
CA LYS A 38 -5.82 -2.81 -7.81
C LYS A 38 -5.75 -1.31 -8.09
N VAL A 39 -6.01 -0.48 -7.09
CA VAL A 39 -5.91 0.98 -7.21
C VAL A 39 -4.46 1.38 -7.52
N ALA A 40 -3.50 0.84 -6.77
CA ALA A 40 -2.07 1.05 -6.97
C ALA A 40 -1.61 0.65 -8.38
N ALA A 41 -2.09 -0.48 -8.92
CA ALA A 41 -1.75 -0.92 -10.27
C ALA A 41 -2.32 -0.03 -11.39
N ILE A 42 -3.43 0.66 -11.15
CA ILE A 42 -4.00 1.65 -12.09
C ILE A 42 -3.22 2.97 -12.01
N MET A 43 -2.72 3.31 -10.82
CA MET A 43 -2.00 4.55 -10.56
C MET A 43 -0.50 4.46 -10.87
N ASP A 44 0.05 3.26 -10.91
CA ASP A 44 1.40 3.04 -11.39
C ASP A 44 1.44 3.38 -12.89
N ASP A 45 2.16 4.45 -13.23
CA ASP A 45 2.35 4.92 -14.61
C ASP A 45 3.35 4.06 -15.40
N GLY A 46 3.68 2.88 -14.89
CA GLY A 46 4.67 1.96 -15.45
C GLY A 46 6.10 2.23 -14.99
N ARG A 47 6.30 3.19 -14.07
CA ARG A 47 7.62 3.51 -13.50
C ARG A 47 7.82 2.98 -12.08
N GLY A 48 6.84 2.25 -11.54
CA GLY A 48 6.87 1.76 -10.16
C GLY A 48 6.76 2.90 -9.15
N GLN A 49 6.21 4.04 -9.56
CA GLN A 49 6.02 5.21 -8.73
C GLN A 49 4.54 5.59 -8.74
N ILE A 50 3.96 5.66 -7.55
CA ILE A 50 2.63 6.24 -7.34
C ILE A 50 2.87 7.62 -6.76
N ALA A 51 2.35 8.68 -7.39
CA ALA A 51 2.43 9.99 -6.76
C ALA A 51 1.55 10.00 -5.51
N GLY A 52 2.04 10.53 -4.40
CA GLY A 52 1.26 10.60 -3.15
C GLY A 52 -0.07 11.34 -3.35
N ASP A 53 -0.07 12.34 -4.23
CA ASP A 53 -1.27 13.10 -4.61
C ASP A 53 -2.32 12.24 -5.32
N ASP A 54 -1.91 11.19 -6.06
CA ASP A 54 -2.85 10.27 -6.73
C ASP A 54 -3.64 9.46 -5.70
N LEU A 55 -2.99 8.94 -4.65
CA LEU A 55 -3.68 8.22 -3.57
C LEU A 55 -4.66 9.13 -2.81
N ILE A 56 -4.29 10.40 -2.63
CA ILE A 56 -5.18 11.42 -2.05
C ILE A 56 -6.36 11.67 -3.00
N ALA A 57 -6.12 11.81 -4.31
CA ALA A 57 -7.16 12.00 -5.32
C ALA A 57 -8.15 10.82 -5.37
N ALA A 58 -7.66 9.56 -5.27
CA ALA A 58 -8.53 8.38 -5.21
C ALA A 58 -9.50 8.41 -4.02
N SER A 59 -9.12 9.01 -2.90
CA SER A 59 -10.00 9.11 -1.74
C SER A 59 -11.26 9.95 -2.01
N PHE A 60 -11.21 10.85 -3.00
CA PHE A 60 -12.33 11.69 -3.42
C PHE A 60 -13.24 11.03 -4.49
N LEU A 61 -12.81 9.91 -5.09
CA LEU A 61 -13.63 9.20 -6.10
C LEU A 61 -14.80 8.42 -5.47
N VAL A 62 -14.81 8.27 -4.15
CA VAL A 62 -15.95 7.70 -3.43
C VAL A 62 -17.00 8.79 -3.30
N GLU A 63 -17.92 8.88 -4.28
CA GLU A 63 -19.09 9.73 -4.15
C GLU A 63 -19.81 9.40 -2.82
N PRO A 64 -20.19 10.39 -2.00
CA PRO A 64 -21.11 10.15 -0.92
C PRO A 64 -22.40 9.66 -1.57
N LYS A 65 -22.73 8.38 -1.30
CA LYS A 65 -23.98 7.74 -1.67
C LYS A 65 -25.09 8.76 -1.46
N THR A 66 -25.63 9.31 -2.55
CA THR A 66 -26.76 10.23 -2.47
C THR A 66 -27.89 9.43 -1.86
N LEU A 67 -28.15 9.69 -0.58
CA LEU A 67 -29.26 9.13 0.14
C LEU A 67 -30.51 9.85 -0.38
N ASN A 68 -30.96 9.45 -1.58
CA ASN A 68 -32.26 9.88 -2.07
C ASN A 68 -33.31 9.25 -1.17
N ARG A 69 -33.90 10.10 -0.34
CA ARG A 69 -35.00 9.82 0.59
C ARG A 69 -36.33 9.85 -0.15
#